data_AF-A0A931ZD97-F1
#
_entry.id   AF-A0A931ZD97-F1
#
_cell.length_a   1.000
_cell.length_b   1.000
_cell.length_c   1.000
_cell.angle_alpha   90.00
_cell.angle_beta   90.00
_cell.angle_gamma   90.00
#
_symmetry.space_group_name_H-M   'P 1'
#
loop_
_entity.id
_entity.type
_entity.pdbx_description
1 polymer ?
#
loop_
_entity_poly.entity_id
_entity_poly.type
_entity_poly.pdbx_seq_one_letter_code
_entity_poly.pdbx_strand_id
1 'polypeptide(L)'
;MNTNSGAKDGASSHWNVAFLVRDYPENLRTVGPWHFNGRIDEAFLAPLRQLDSERTHILEFLAHYDAARFTWFGLQVPGRERLDALSEAHHRLEGMIDGVAVCNAHIKPVVSDLAWIAPEAEADLRLVVFRRQNWADRAGSAESAAKWDSRQDQLRMRIVRFYSFAIDQHSRSQTPLARQLRHSLRMFRHGQHSGSWGVEFICKFCALEGLVCGPTKDNKFKLLSRRLGALLPGPATAAMISQLWNFRNAAVHTAQAFDAGCLDEGAPLGVHIEEIEYLFVAALVFTLQHIDAADDVSQLWKNSDPSSLPEFTRWRRPDDTNVR
;
A
#
# COMPACT_ATOMS: atom_id res chain seq x y z
N MET A 1 -40.69 -8.90 32.58
CA MET A 1 -39.23 -8.92 32.84
C MET A 1 -38.69 -10.17 32.17
N ASN A 2 -37.76 -10.16 31.22
CA ASN A 2 -36.94 -9.09 30.67
C ASN A 2 -36.53 -9.48 29.24
N THR A 3 -36.60 -8.47 28.37
CA THR A 3 -35.73 -8.16 27.22
C THR A 3 -35.46 -9.24 26.18
N ASN A 4 -36.32 -9.25 25.16
CA ASN A 4 -35.87 -9.40 23.76
C ASN A 4 -34.78 -8.36 23.49
N SER A 5 -33.51 -8.77 23.48
CA SER A 5 -32.44 -8.00 22.87
C SER A 5 -32.57 -8.19 21.36
N GLY A 6 -33.41 -7.36 20.73
CA GLY A 6 -33.27 -7.11 19.31
C GLY A 6 -31.87 -6.56 19.09
N ALA A 7 -30.98 -7.39 18.54
CA ALA A 7 -29.84 -6.88 17.82
C ALA A 7 -30.42 -5.95 16.76
N LYS A 8 -30.26 -4.63 16.96
CA LYS A 8 -30.42 -3.70 15.86
C LYS A 8 -29.33 -4.09 14.88
N ASP A 9 -29.71 -4.83 13.85
CA ASP A 9 -28.95 -4.91 12.61
C ASP A 9 -28.54 -3.48 12.28
N GLY A 10 -27.25 -3.20 12.39
CA GLY A 10 -26.70 -1.92 11.97
C GLY A 10 -26.99 -1.84 10.47
N ALA A 11 -27.99 -1.05 10.10
CA ALA A 11 -28.39 -0.86 8.71
C ALA A 11 -27.11 -0.57 7.91
N SER A 12 -26.82 -1.41 6.91
CA SER A 12 -25.65 -1.15 6.06
C SER A 12 -25.89 0.17 5.34
N SER A 13 -25.08 1.17 5.68
CA SER A 13 -25.06 2.42 4.93
C SER A 13 -24.41 2.16 3.58
N HIS A 14 -25.08 2.58 2.51
CA HIS A 14 -24.48 2.64 1.18
C HIS A 14 -23.88 4.02 0.96
N TRP A 15 -22.86 4.07 0.11
CA TRP A 15 -22.13 5.27 -0.24
C TRP A 15 -22.08 5.38 -1.76
N ASN A 16 -22.29 6.60 -2.25
CA ASN A 16 -22.03 6.97 -3.63
C ASN A 16 -20.58 7.46 -3.68
N VAL A 17 -19.74 6.79 -4.45
CA VAL A 17 -18.33 7.13 -4.64
C VAL A 17 -18.07 7.30 -6.12
N ALA A 18 -17.33 8.33 -6.51
CA ALA A 18 -16.92 8.50 -7.88
C ALA A 18 -15.46 8.90 -8.04
N PHE A 19 -14.85 8.43 -9.12
CA PHE A 19 -13.47 8.70 -9.48
C PHE A 19 -13.38 9.31 -10.88
N LEU A 20 -12.32 10.09 -11.11
CA LEU A 20 -11.90 10.45 -12.45
C LEU A 20 -10.91 9.39 -12.96
N VAL A 21 -11.14 8.89 -14.18
CA VAL A 21 -10.27 7.90 -14.83
C VAL A 21 -9.85 8.42 -16.19
N ARG A 22 -8.54 8.54 -16.42
CA ARG A 22 -7.98 8.91 -17.71
C ARG A 22 -7.80 7.67 -18.57
N ASP A 23 -8.03 7.79 -19.87
CA ASP A 23 -7.80 6.78 -20.90
C ASP A 23 -8.65 5.50 -20.78
N TYR A 24 -9.83 5.58 -20.16
CA TYR A 24 -10.78 4.46 -20.16
C TYR A 24 -11.47 4.32 -21.53
N PRO A 25 -11.48 3.13 -22.18
CA PRO A 25 -12.02 2.96 -23.54
C PRO A 25 -13.53 3.22 -23.62
N GLU A 26 -13.95 4.01 -24.61
CA GLU A 26 -15.36 4.38 -24.77
C GLU A 26 -16.27 3.18 -25.03
N ASN A 27 -15.78 2.19 -25.77
CA ASN A 27 -16.53 0.98 -26.13
C ASN A 27 -16.69 -0.02 -24.97
N LEU A 28 -16.00 0.20 -23.84
CA LEU A 28 -16.11 -0.61 -22.63
C LEU A 28 -16.86 0.12 -21.51
N ARG A 29 -17.48 1.26 -21.83
CA ARG A 29 -18.31 2.00 -20.89
C ARG A 29 -19.61 1.25 -20.62
N THR A 30 -20.04 1.24 -19.37
CA THR A 30 -21.22 0.51 -18.89
C THR A 30 -21.98 1.34 -17.86
N VAL A 31 -23.30 1.10 -17.83
CA VAL A 31 -24.20 1.63 -16.81
C VAL A 31 -24.93 0.43 -16.23
N GLY A 32 -24.93 0.33 -14.91
CA GLY A 32 -25.60 -0.70 -14.15
C GLY A 32 -26.35 -0.11 -12.97
N PRO A 33 -27.03 -0.95 -12.19
CA PRO A 33 -27.76 -0.52 -11.00
C PRO A 33 -26.84 0.05 -9.91
N TRP A 34 -25.58 -0.40 -9.84
CA TRP A 34 -24.64 -0.05 -8.76
C TRP A 34 -23.40 0.70 -9.26
N HIS A 35 -23.34 1.01 -10.55
CA HIS A 35 -22.19 1.68 -11.14
C HIS A 35 -22.58 2.40 -12.43
N PHE A 36 -21.83 3.42 -12.78
CA PHE A 36 -21.89 4.02 -14.09
C PHE A 36 -20.52 4.55 -14.46
N ASN A 37 -20.22 4.58 -15.76
CA ASN A 37 -19.10 5.34 -16.25
C ASN A 37 -19.50 6.17 -17.46
N GLY A 38 -19.16 7.45 -17.41
CA GLY A 38 -19.65 8.46 -18.34
C GLY A 38 -18.55 9.40 -18.77
N ARG A 39 -18.71 10.00 -19.93
CA ARG A 39 -17.80 11.05 -20.39
C ARG A 39 -18.04 12.31 -19.57
N ILE A 40 -16.97 13.01 -19.24
CA ILE A 40 -17.03 14.36 -18.69
C ILE A 40 -16.69 15.37 -19.77
N ASP A 41 -17.26 16.56 -19.62
CA ASP A 41 -16.96 17.67 -20.48
C ASP A 41 -15.94 18.62 -19.83
N GLU A 42 -15.52 19.60 -20.61
CA GLU A 42 -14.60 20.64 -20.15
C GLU A 42 -15.25 21.55 -19.10
N ALA A 43 -16.58 21.69 -19.11
CA ALA A 43 -17.29 22.49 -18.10
C ALA A 43 -17.14 21.89 -16.70
N PHE A 44 -17.11 20.57 -16.59
CA PHE A 44 -16.81 19.87 -15.34
C PHE A 44 -15.34 20.00 -14.91
N LEU A 45 -14.39 19.92 -15.85
CA LEU A 45 -12.96 19.94 -15.55
C LEU A 45 -12.40 21.35 -15.30
N ALA A 46 -12.96 22.38 -15.92
CA ALA A 46 -12.44 23.74 -15.84
C ALA A 46 -12.36 24.26 -14.38
N PRO A 47 -13.39 24.09 -13.52
CA PRO A 47 -13.28 24.46 -12.10
C PRO A 47 -12.19 23.68 -11.36
N LEU A 48 -11.98 22.40 -11.70
CA LEU A 48 -10.94 21.58 -11.07
C LEU A 48 -9.53 22.03 -11.46
N ARG A 49 -9.35 22.50 -12.69
CA ARG A 49 -8.08 23.10 -13.15
C ARG A 49 -7.80 24.45 -12.51
N GLN A 50 -8.84 25.12 -11.99
CA GLN A 50 -8.75 26.39 -11.27
C GLN A 50 -8.58 26.21 -9.75
N LEU A 51 -8.69 24.98 -9.23
CA LEU A 51 -8.39 24.71 -7.82
C LEU A 51 -6.95 25.10 -7.49
N ASP A 52 -6.77 25.68 -6.31
CA ASP A 52 -5.57 26.39 -5.88
C ASP A 52 -4.26 25.60 -6.06
N SER A 53 -3.19 26.35 -6.31
CA SER A 53 -1.79 25.96 -6.49
C SER A 53 -1.23 24.99 -5.43
N GLU A 54 -1.90 24.90 -4.27
CA GLU A 54 -1.59 23.96 -3.19
C GLU A 54 -1.84 22.48 -3.55
N ARG A 55 -2.60 22.18 -4.62
CA ARG A 55 -2.89 20.80 -5.05
C ARG A 55 -2.23 20.44 -6.38
N THR A 56 -0.90 20.62 -6.43
CA THR A 56 -0.04 20.44 -7.61
C THR A 56 -0.27 19.12 -8.38
N HIS A 57 -0.57 18.03 -7.67
CA HIS A 57 -0.83 16.71 -8.25
C HIS A 57 -2.14 16.58 -9.04
N ILE A 58 -3.19 17.30 -8.63
CA ILE A 58 -4.47 17.32 -9.38
C ILE A 58 -4.23 18.05 -10.69
N LEU A 59 -3.50 19.17 -10.61
CA LEU A 59 -3.07 19.90 -11.78
C LEU A 59 -2.24 19.00 -12.68
N GLU A 60 -1.26 18.24 -12.17
CA GLU A 60 -0.49 17.27 -12.97
C GLU A 60 -1.35 16.17 -13.63
N PHE A 61 -2.33 15.62 -12.92
CA PHE A 61 -3.22 14.59 -13.46
C PHE A 61 -4.11 15.12 -14.59
N LEU A 62 -4.62 16.34 -14.43
CA LEU A 62 -5.51 17.01 -15.38
C LEU A 62 -4.76 17.74 -16.50
N ALA A 63 -3.50 18.16 -16.26
CA ALA A 63 -2.79 19.06 -17.13
C ALA A 63 -2.42 18.39 -18.45
N HIS A 64 -2.57 19.15 -19.54
CA HIS A 64 -2.21 18.76 -20.91
C HIS A 64 -3.11 17.68 -21.55
N TYR A 65 -4.22 17.29 -20.91
CA TYR A 65 -5.14 16.29 -21.45
C TYR A 65 -6.52 16.88 -21.71
N ASP A 66 -7.07 16.62 -22.90
CA ASP A 66 -8.45 16.97 -23.27
C ASP A 66 -9.46 16.21 -22.37
N ALA A 67 -10.58 16.86 -22.04
CA ALA A 67 -11.73 16.26 -21.36
C ALA A 67 -12.17 14.92 -21.99
N ALA A 68 -12.03 14.76 -23.31
CA ALA A 68 -12.32 13.51 -24.03
C ALA A 68 -11.55 12.29 -23.50
N ARG A 69 -10.40 12.49 -22.87
CA ARG A 69 -9.58 11.41 -22.29
C ARG A 69 -10.08 10.97 -20.92
N PHE A 70 -10.98 11.71 -20.30
CA PHE A 70 -11.44 11.43 -18.95
C PHE A 70 -12.84 10.80 -18.95
N THR A 71 -13.02 9.87 -18.03
CA THR A 71 -14.27 9.20 -17.76
C THR A 71 -14.56 9.34 -16.27
N TRP A 72 -15.77 9.78 -15.95
CA TRP A 72 -16.30 9.76 -14.59
C TRP A 72 -16.75 8.35 -14.28
N PHE A 73 -16.32 7.81 -13.15
CA PHE A 73 -16.64 6.45 -12.74
C PHE A 73 -17.34 6.47 -11.39
N GLY A 74 -18.66 6.33 -11.39
CA GLY A 74 -19.47 6.31 -10.19
C GLY A 74 -19.81 4.88 -9.77
N LEU A 75 -19.80 4.63 -8.47
CA LEU A 75 -20.01 3.35 -7.82
C LEU A 75 -20.87 3.57 -6.57
N GLN A 76 -21.88 2.73 -6.40
CA GLN A 76 -22.60 2.61 -5.15
C GLN A 76 -22.11 1.38 -4.40
N VAL A 77 -21.58 1.58 -3.20
CA VAL A 77 -20.92 0.53 -2.42
C VAL A 77 -21.42 0.51 -0.99
N PRO A 78 -21.51 -0.67 -0.35
CA PRO A 78 -21.77 -0.76 1.08
C PRO A 78 -20.53 -0.27 1.86
N GLY A 79 -20.74 0.34 3.02
CA GLY A 79 -19.64 0.71 3.91
C GLY A 79 -20.15 1.30 5.22
N ARG A 80 -19.61 0.83 6.35
CA ARG A 80 -19.94 1.40 7.67
C ARG A 80 -19.34 2.79 7.85
N GLU A 81 -18.10 2.94 7.38
CA GLU A 81 -17.37 4.20 7.42
C GLU A 81 -17.00 4.69 6.03
N ARG A 82 -16.71 5.99 5.93
CA ARG A 82 -16.31 6.65 4.67
C ARG A 82 -15.07 6.01 4.04
N LEU A 83 -14.09 5.61 4.86
CA LEU A 83 -12.84 5.04 4.36
C LEU A 83 -13.05 3.64 3.76
N ASP A 84 -13.89 2.83 4.41
CA ASP A 84 -14.26 1.49 3.92
C ASP A 84 -14.93 1.60 2.54
N ALA A 85 -15.88 2.53 2.40
CA ALA A 85 -16.57 2.79 1.15
C ALA A 85 -15.62 3.25 0.03
N LEU A 86 -14.69 4.18 0.32
CA LEU A 86 -13.68 4.61 -0.66
C LEU A 86 -12.80 3.44 -1.12
N SER A 87 -12.36 2.60 -0.18
CA SER A 87 -11.52 1.44 -0.48
C SER A 87 -12.27 0.42 -1.35
N GLU A 88 -13.51 0.10 -1.00
CA GLU A 88 -14.35 -0.84 -1.75
C GLU A 88 -14.65 -0.32 -3.16
N ALA A 89 -14.98 0.97 -3.30
CA ALA A 89 -15.23 1.57 -4.61
C ALA A 89 -13.95 1.57 -5.48
N HIS A 90 -12.80 1.95 -4.92
CA HIS A 90 -11.54 1.92 -5.67
C HIS A 90 -11.20 0.50 -6.14
N HIS A 91 -11.41 -0.50 -5.29
CA HIS A 91 -11.18 -1.90 -5.65
C HIS A 91 -12.06 -2.37 -6.81
N ARG A 92 -13.38 -2.07 -6.76
CA ARG A 92 -14.29 -2.40 -7.88
C ARG A 92 -13.85 -1.73 -9.18
N LEU A 93 -13.37 -0.49 -9.09
CA LEU A 93 -12.82 0.22 -10.25
C LEU A 93 -11.57 -0.46 -10.81
N GLU A 94 -10.62 -0.89 -9.96
CA GLU A 94 -9.43 -1.63 -10.40
C GLU A 94 -9.81 -2.92 -11.14
N GLY A 95 -10.77 -3.69 -10.63
CA GLY A 95 -11.24 -4.89 -11.32
C GLY A 95 -11.82 -4.60 -12.72
N MET A 96 -12.47 -3.44 -12.91
CA MET A 96 -12.94 -3.02 -14.23
C MET A 96 -11.79 -2.59 -15.14
N ILE A 97 -10.77 -1.92 -14.60
CA ILE A 97 -9.56 -1.52 -15.34
C ILE A 97 -8.72 -2.75 -15.73
N ASP A 98 -8.67 -3.78 -14.89
CA ASP A 98 -8.00 -5.04 -15.21
C ASP A 98 -8.66 -5.72 -16.41
N GLY A 99 -10.00 -5.68 -16.50
CA GLY A 99 -10.74 -6.13 -17.68
C GLY A 99 -10.34 -5.39 -18.95
N VAL A 100 -10.12 -4.06 -18.86
CA VAL A 100 -9.61 -3.26 -19.99
C VAL A 100 -8.24 -3.75 -20.43
N ALA A 101 -7.34 -4.04 -19.50
CA ALA A 101 -5.98 -4.50 -19.80
C ALA A 101 -5.96 -5.83 -20.59
N VAL A 102 -6.95 -6.70 -20.36
CA VAL A 102 -7.13 -7.94 -21.14
C VAL A 102 -7.62 -7.64 -22.56
N CYS A 103 -8.57 -6.71 -22.72
CA CYS A 103 -9.15 -6.39 -24.01
C CYS A 103 -8.25 -5.47 -24.87
N ASN A 104 -7.33 -4.73 -24.26
CA ASN A 104 -6.48 -3.78 -24.96
C ASN A 104 -5.12 -3.58 -24.28
N ALA A 105 -4.10 -4.32 -24.75
CA ALA A 105 -2.74 -4.28 -24.19
C ALA A 105 -2.03 -2.91 -24.29
N HIS A 106 -2.54 -1.99 -25.12
CA HIS A 106 -1.94 -0.68 -25.34
C HIS A 106 -2.61 0.44 -24.54
N ILE A 107 -3.78 0.19 -23.97
CA ILE A 107 -4.49 1.17 -23.15
C ILE A 107 -4.24 0.86 -21.67
N LYS A 108 -3.84 1.90 -20.92
CA LYS A 108 -3.59 1.83 -19.48
C LYS A 108 -4.40 2.93 -18.80
N PRO A 109 -5.65 2.65 -18.40
CA PRO A 109 -6.44 3.62 -17.67
C PRO A 109 -5.72 4.04 -16.39
N VAL A 110 -5.82 5.32 -16.03
CA VAL A 110 -5.19 5.87 -14.82
C VAL A 110 -6.26 6.52 -13.96
N VAL A 111 -6.39 6.05 -12.72
CA VAL A 111 -7.34 6.59 -11.73
C VAL A 111 -6.76 7.83 -11.06
N SER A 112 -7.60 8.83 -10.84
CA SER A 112 -7.25 10.03 -10.08
C SER A 112 -7.25 9.77 -8.59
N ASP A 113 -6.36 10.44 -7.86
CA ASP A 113 -6.40 10.52 -6.39
C ASP A 113 -7.62 11.31 -5.87
N LEU A 114 -8.42 11.93 -6.75
CA LEU A 114 -9.66 12.58 -6.36
C LEU A 114 -10.81 11.59 -6.37
N ALA A 115 -11.50 11.52 -5.23
CA ALA A 115 -12.76 10.84 -5.12
C ALA A 115 -13.85 11.80 -4.66
N TRP A 116 -15.04 11.62 -5.20
CA TRP A 116 -16.25 12.28 -4.77
C TRP A 116 -17.04 11.28 -3.96
N ILE A 117 -17.41 11.62 -2.73
CA ILE A 117 -18.09 10.67 -1.83
C ILE A 117 -19.21 11.33 -1.06
N ALA A 118 -20.33 10.62 -0.95
CA ALA A 118 -21.42 10.94 -0.03
C ALA A 118 -22.16 9.67 0.41
N PRO A 119 -22.82 9.68 1.57
CA PRO A 119 -23.83 8.68 1.90
C PRO A 119 -24.90 8.62 0.78
N GLU A 120 -25.50 7.45 0.57
CA GLU A 120 -26.54 7.25 -0.47
C GLU A 120 -27.68 8.27 -0.38
N ALA A 121 -28.07 8.63 0.84
CA ALA A 121 -29.17 9.57 1.10
C ALA A 121 -28.80 11.04 0.88
N GLU A 122 -27.52 11.37 0.70
CA GLU A 122 -27.05 12.73 0.44
C GLU A 122 -26.94 12.99 -1.07
N ALA A 123 -27.50 14.11 -1.54
CA ALA A 123 -27.47 14.47 -2.96
C ALA A 123 -26.10 15.04 -3.40
N ASP A 124 -25.37 15.67 -2.47
CA ASP A 124 -24.14 16.39 -2.78
C ASP A 124 -22.91 15.54 -2.47
N LEU A 125 -22.14 15.21 -3.51
CA LEU A 125 -20.86 14.55 -3.34
C LEU A 125 -19.80 15.52 -2.78
N ARG A 126 -19.08 15.07 -1.76
CA ARG A 126 -17.95 15.82 -1.18
C ARG A 126 -16.67 15.39 -1.87
N LEU A 127 -15.90 16.37 -2.36
CA LEU A 127 -14.59 16.11 -2.94
C LEU A 127 -13.60 15.78 -1.82
N VAL A 128 -13.05 14.57 -1.86
CA VAL A 128 -11.97 14.13 -1.00
C VAL A 128 -10.74 13.82 -1.85
N VAL A 129 -9.57 14.15 -1.32
CA VAL A 129 -8.32 13.61 -1.87
C VAL A 129 -8.19 12.20 -1.32
N PHE A 130 -8.63 11.22 -2.10
CA PHE A 130 -8.32 9.82 -1.90
C PHE A 130 -6.90 9.55 -2.41
N ARG A 131 -5.94 10.13 -1.70
CA ARG A 131 -4.61 9.55 -1.70
C ARG A 131 -4.66 8.35 -0.79
N ARG A 132 -3.96 7.26 -1.16
CA ARG A 132 -3.24 6.49 -0.14
C ARG A 132 -2.50 7.54 0.68
N GLN A 133 -2.99 7.87 1.87
CA GLN A 133 -2.41 8.97 2.64
C GLN A 133 -0.93 8.68 2.72
N ASN A 134 -0.14 9.49 2.00
CA ASN A 134 1.29 9.44 2.16
C ASN A 134 1.48 9.80 3.61
N TRP A 135 2.07 8.89 4.36
CA TRP A 135 2.12 8.97 5.81
C TRP A 135 2.77 10.24 6.35
N ALA A 136 3.47 11.01 5.51
CA ALA A 136 3.93 12.36 5.78
C ALA A 136 2.78 13.31 6.16
N ASP A 137 1.58 13.09 5.63
CA ASP A 137 0.40 13.94 5.83
C ASP A 137 -0.46 13.51 7.04
N ARG A 138 -0.09 12.42 7.73
CA ARG A 138 -0.80 11.86 8.90
C ARG A 138 -0.14 12.17 10.24
N ALA A 139 0.90 13.00 10.27
CA ALA A 139 1.54 13.33 11.54
C ALA A 139 0.53 14.09 12.42
N GLY A 140 0.12 13.46 13.53
CA GLY A 140 -0.76 14.04 14.53
C GLY A 140 -0.07 15.19 15.26
N SER A 141 0.40 14.98 16.48
CA SER A 141 1.09 16.06 17.20
C SER A 141 2.39 16.48 16.50
N ALA A 142 2.83 17.74 16.74
CA ALA A 142 4.14 18.21 16.26
C ALA A 142 5.31 17.35 16.79
N GLU A 143 5.14 16.75 17.97
CA GLU A 143 6.12 15.83 18.56
C GLU A 143 6.21 14.50 17.79
N SER A 144 5.05 13.92 17.43
CA SER A 144 4.99 12.71 16.60
C SER A 144 5.57 12.95 15.21
N ALA A 145 5.30 14.12 14.62
CA ALA A 145 5.91 14.56 13.36
C ALA A 145 7.44 14.58 13.47
N ALA A 146 7.98 15.30 14.47
CA ALA A 146 9.42 15.45 14.67
C ALA A 146 10.12 14.10 14.93
N LYS A 147 9.50 13.21 15.72
CA LYS A 147 10.03 11.86 15.97
C LYS A 147 10.06 11.02 14.70
N TRP A 148 9.03 11.13 13.87
CA TRP A 148 8.97 10.42 12.61
C TRP A 148 9.98 10.95 11.60
N ASP A 149 10.13 12.27 11.49
CA ASP A 149 11.14 12.90 10.64
C ASP A 149 12.56 12.50 11.05
N SER A 150 12.84 12.49 12.35
CA SER A 150 14.11 11.99 12.89
C SER A 150 14.38 10.54 12.50
N ARG A 151 13.36 9.66 12.55
CA ARG A 151 13.47 8.27 12.06
C ARG A 151 13.81 8.22 10.58
N GLN A 152 13.15 9.03 9.75
CA GLN A 152 13.39 9.09 8.31
C GLN A 152 14.81 9.56 8.00
N ASP A 153 15.30 10.56 8.71
CA ASP A 153 16.68 11.05 8.54
C ASP A 153 17.71 9.99 8.93
N GLN A 154 17.50 9.29 10.05
CA GLN A 154 18.35 8.16 10.43
C GLN A 154 18.36 7.05 9.36
N LEU A 155 17.20 6.74 8.78
CA LEU A 155 17.09 5.76 7.70
C LEU A 155 17.80 6.24 6.42
N ARG A 156 17.62 7.50 6.02
CA ARG A 156 18.29 8.12 4.86
C ARG A 156 19.81 7.98 4.97
N MET A 157 20.38 8.26 6.14
CA MET A 157 21.82 8.14 6.38
C MET A 157 22.34 6.70 6.19
N ARG A 158 21.53 5.68 6.46
CA ARG A 158 21.90 4.27 6.22
C ARG A 158 21.75 3.88 4.75
N ILE A 159 20.74 4.41 4.06
CA ILE A 159 20.51 4.17 2.63
C ILE A 159 21.66 4.71 1.75
N VAL A 160 22.41 5.72 2.19
CA VAL A 160 23.62 6.19 1.45
C VAL A 160 24.62 5.06 1.16
N ARG A 161 24.75 4.08 2.07
CA ARG A 161 25.57 2.88 1.80
C ARG A 161 25.04 2.05 0.64
N PHE A 162 23.72 1.89 0.56
CA PHE A 162 23.08 1.24 -0.57
C PHE A 162 23.35 1.99 -1.89
N TYR A 163 23.31 3.33 -1.89
CA TYR A 163 23.61 4.10 -3.10
C TYR A 163 25.04 3.90 -3.58
N SER A 164 26.00 3.95 -2.64
CA SER A 164 27.41 3.70 -2.95
C SER A 164 27.58 2.32 -3.59
N PHE A 165 26.91 1.31 -3.02
CA PHE A 165 26.91 -0.05 -3.53
C PHE A 165 26.19 -0.24 -4.86
N ALA A 166 25.11 0.50 -5.11
CA ALA A 166 24.33 0.41 -6.34
C ALA A 166 25.05 1.04 -7.53
N ILE A 167 25.88 2.06 -7.28
CA ILE A 167 26.72 2.74 -8.28
C ILE A 167 28.00 1.94 -8.54
N ASP A 168 28.53 1.27 -7.52
CA ASP A 168 29.75 0.48 -7.61
C ASP A 168 29.62 -0.68 -8.62
N GLN A 169 30.56 -0.76 -9.56
CA GLN A 169 30.65 -1.83 -10.57
C GLN A 169 31.64 -2.95 -10.16
N HIS A 170 32.24 -2.89 -8.97
CA HIS A 170 33.19 -3.88 -8.47
C HIS A 170 32.53 -5.21 -8.03
N SER A 171 33.37 -6.21 -7.73
CA SER A 171 32.94 -7.59 -7.42
C SER A 171 31.94 -7.69 -6.26
N ARG A 172 32.02 -6.80 -5.26
CA ARG A 172 31.11 -6.80 -4.10
C ARG A 172 29.68 -6.44 -4.46
N SER A 173 29.44 -5.58 -5.45
CA SER A 173 28.08 -5.27 -5.92
C SER A 173 27.47 -6.41 -6.74
N GLN A 174 28.25 -7.44 -7.08
CA GLN A 174 27.82 -8.61 -7.87
C GLN A 174 27.54 -9.85 -7.01
N THR A 175 27.76 -9.79 -5.69
CA THR A 175 27.52 -10.93 -4.80
C THR A 175 26.04 -11.36 -4.82
N PRO A 176 25.73 -12.62 -4.49
CA PRO A 176 24.34 -13.05 -4.32
C PRO A 176 23.54 -12.16 -3.35
N LEU A 177 24.15 -11.75 -2.23
CA LEU A 177 23.51 -10.83 -1.27
C LEU A 177 23.21 -9.47 -1.91
N ALA A 178 24.17 -8.94 -2.68
CA ALA A 178 24.01 -7.69 -3.43
C ALA A 178 22.77 -7.67 -4.32
N ARG A 179 22.63 -8.73 -5.11
CA ARG A 179 21.55 -8.90 -6.06
C ARG A 179 20.23 -9.07 -5.34
N GLN A 180 20.21 -9.82 -4.24
CA GLN A 180 19.04 -9.99 -3.41
C GLN A 180 18.58 -8.67 -2.79
N LEU A 181 19.49 -7.87 -2.22
CA LEU A 181 19.18 -6.56 -1.66
C LEU A 181 18.57 -5.62 -2.71
N ARG A 182 19.20 -5.51 -3.89
CA ARG A 182 18.68 -4.70 -5.01
C ARG A 182 17.30 -5.19 -5.45
N HIS A 183 17.10 -6.49 -5.56
CA HIS A 183 15.81 -7.08 -5.91
C HIS A 183 14.75 -6.76 -4.86
N SER A 184 15.03 -6.97 -3.58
CA SER A 184 14.12 -6.67 -2.47
C SER A 184 13.72 -5.19 -2.44
N LEU A 185 14.66 -4.26 -2.62
CA LEU A 185 14.34 -2.83 -2.68
C LEU A 185 13.49 -2.48 -3.92
N ARG A 186 13.74 -3.11 -5.08
CA ARG A 186 12.90 -2.93 -6.27
C ARG A 186 11.48 -3.47 -6.06
N MET A 187 11.33 -4.64 -5.44
CA MET A 187 10.04 -5.22 -5.10
C MET A 187 9.28 -4.35 -4.11
N PHE A 188 9.96 -3.85 -3.08
CA PHE A 188 9.38 -2.93 -2.10
C PHE A 188 8.85 -1.66 -2.78
N ARG A 189 9.67 -1.05 -3.65
CA ARG A 189 9.28 0.11 -4.47
C ARG A 189 8.12 -0.21 -5.42
N HIS A 190 8.12 -1.38 -6.07
CA HIS A 190 7.02 -1.79 -6.95
C HIS A 190 5.70 -1.92 -6.19
N GLY A 191 5.74 -2.46 -4.96
CA GLY A 191 4.58 -2.48 -4.08
C GLY A 191 4.08 -1.07 -3.74
N GLN A 192 4.98 -0.14 -3.41
CA GLN A 192 4.58 1.23 -3.11
C GLN A 192 3.92 1.94 -4.29
N HIS A 193 4.34 1.64 -5.52
CA HIS A 193 3.80 2.23 -6.74
C HIS A 193 2.63 1.46 -7.36
N SER A 194 2.15 0.37 -6.73
CA SER A 194 1.15 -0.49 -7.37
C SER A 194 -0.25 0.11 -7.43
N GLY A 195 -0.60 1.05 -6.55
CA GLY A 195 -1.98 1.55 -6.41
C GLY A 195 -2.92 0.58 -5.68
N SER A 196 -2.70 -0.73 -5.82
CA SER A 196 -3.46 -1.82 -5.18
C SER A 196 -2.87 -2.32 -3.85
N TRP A 197 -3.69 -2.38 -2.78
CA TRP A 197 -3.25 -2.72 -1.41
C TRP A 197 -2.71 -4.15 -1.28
N GLY A 198 -3.41 -5.14 -1.85
CA GLY A 198 -2.94 -6.51 -1.75
C GLY A 198 -1.72 -6.78 -2.64
N VAL A 199 -1.60 -6.10 -3.79
CA VAL A 199 -0.36 -6.11 -4.59
C VAL A 199 0.80 -5.50 -3.80
N GLU A 200 0.57 -4.38 -3.12
CA GLU A 200 1.58 -3.74 -2.27
C GLU A 200 2.02 -4.67 -1.13
N PHE A 201 1.04 -5.26 -0.42
CA PHE A 201 1.28 -6.23 0.63
C PHE A 201 2.14 -7.39 0.12
N ILE A 202 1.75 -8.04 -0.98
CA ILE A 202 2.52 -9.16 -1.56
C ILE A 202 3.91 -8.70 -1.98
N CYS A 203 4.03 -7.56 -2.67
CA CYS A 203 5.32 -7.08 -3.15
C CYS A 203 6.28 -6.75 -2.00
N LYS A 204 5.79 -6.09 -0.94
CA LYS A 204 6.58 -5.79 0.26
C LYS A 204 6.90 -7.05 1.07
N PHE A 205 5.95 -7.98 1.18
CA PHE A 205 6.22 -9.27 1.84
C PHE A 205 7.28 -10.05 1.05
N CYS A 206 7.18 -10.13 -0.27
CA CYS A 206 8.20 -10.73 -1.14
C CYS A 206 9.57 -10.04 -0.99
N ALA A 207 9.59 -8.71 -0.83
CA ALA A 207 10.83 -7.98 -0.55
C ALA A 207 11.47 -8.40 0.78
N LEU A 208 10.67 -8.48 1.85
CA LEU A 208 11.08 -8.96 3.18
C LEU A 208 11.54 -10.42 3.12
N GLU A 209 10.73 -11.29 2.53
CA GLU A 209 11.00 -12.71 2.34
C GLU A 209 12.31 -12.92 1.59
N GLY A 210 12.53 -12.18 0.50
CA GLY A 210 13.78 -12.24 -0.26
C GLY A 210 15.00 -11.83 0.57
N LEU A 211 14.87 -10.79 1.40
CA LEU A 211 15.98 -10.29 2.22
C LEU A 211 16.29 -11.22 3.40
N VAL A 212 15.27 -11.84 3.97
CA VAL A 212 15.39 -12.70 5.15
C VAL A 212 15.72 -14.14 4.77
N CYS A 213 15.04 -14.70 3.77
CA CYS A 213 15.17 -16.11 3.38
C CYS A 213 16.15 -16.31 2.22
N GLY A 214 16.33 -15.30 1.36
CA GLY A 214 17.14 -15.43 0.15
C GLY A 214 16.49 -16.41 -0.85
N PRO A 215 17.29 -17.19 -1.60
CA PRO A 215 16.78 -18.06 -2.66
C PRO A 215 16.16 -19.38 -2.15
N THR A 216 16.09 -19.61 -0.83
CA THR A 216 15.57 -20.86 -0.27
C THR A 216 14.10 -21.05 -0.66
N LYS A 217 13.73 -22.24 -1.14
CA LYS A 217 12.34 -22.57 -1.52
C LYS A 217 11.51 -23.08 -0.34
N ASP A 218 12.12 -23.87 0.52
CA ASP A 218 11.43 -24.58 1.61
C ASP A 218 11.61 -23.90 2.96
N ASN A 219 10.71 -24.20 3.91
CA ASN A 219 10.82 -23.76 5.30
C ASN A 219 10.96 -22.24 5.50
N LYS A 220 10.47 -21.43 4.55
CA LYS A 220 10.55 -19.96 4.59
C LYS A 220 9.94 -19.37 5.85
N PHE A 221 8.80 -19.90 6.31
CA PHE A 221 8.21 -19.50 7.59
C PHE A 221 9.17 -19.69 8.76
N LYS A 222 9.78 -20.88 8.87
CA LYS A 222 10.75 -21.20 9.92
C LYS A 222 11.96 -20.28 9.85
N LEU A 223 12.44 -19.96 8.64
CA LEU A 223 13.53 -19.01 8.44
C LEU A 223 13.14 -17.59 8.85
N LEU A 224 11.98 -17.08 8.42
CA LEU A 224 11.44 -15.77 8.81
C LEU A 224 11.33 -15.67 10.32
N SER A 225 10.62 -16.59 10.96
CA SER A 225 10.40 -16.59 12.41
C SER A 225 11.70 -16.66 13.19
N ARG A 226 12.65 -17.51 12.78
CA ARG A 226 13.95 -17.61 13.45
C ARG A 226 14.80 -16.35 13.27
N ARG A 227 14.96 -15.88 12.03
CA ARG A 227 15.89 -14.79 11.68
C ARG A 227 15.36 -13.43 12.16
N LEU A 228 14.09 -13.13 11.91
CA LEU A 228 13.47 -11.91 12.41
C LEU A 228 13.24 -11.98 13.92
N GLY A 229 12.93 -13.15 14.48
CA GLY A 229 12.81 -13.33 15.93
C GLY A 229 14.14 -13.14 16.67
N ALA A 230 15.28 -13.51 16.06
CA ALA A 230 16.61 -13.21 16.59
C ALA A 230 16.92 -11.70 16.53
N LEU A 231 16.41 -10.99 15.53
CA LEU A 231 16.69 -9.57 15.32
C LEU A 231 15.76 -8.65 16.16
N LEU A 232 14.50 -9.06 16.34
CA LEU A 232 13.44 -8.33 17.02
C LEU A 232 12.75 -9.26 18.04
N PRO A 233 13.41 -9.58 19.16
CA PRO A 233 12.93 -10.58 20.11
C PRO A 233 11.65 -10.13 20.79
N GLY A 234 10.70 -11.05 20.95
CA GLY A 234 9.48 -10.85 21.72
C GLY A 234 8.28 -11.62 21.18
N PRO A 235 7.29 -11.92 22.04
CA PRO A 235 6.10 -12.66 21.66
C PRO A 235 5.25 -11.91 20.62
N ALA A 236 5.23 -10.57 20.69
CA ALA A 236 4.51 -9.73 19.73
C ALA A 236 5.07 -9.85 18.31
N THR A 237 6.40 -9.86 18.14
CA THR A 237 7.03 -10.05 16.82
C THR A 237 6.73 -11.44 16.27
N ALA A 238 6.79 -12.48 17.12
CA ALA A 238 6.50 -13.85 16.68
C ALA A 238 5.03 -14.00 16.22
N ALA A 239 4.08 -13.43 16.96
CA ALA A 239 2.68 -13.41 16.59
C ALA A 239 2.45 -12.67 15.26
N MET A 240 3.05 -11.48 15.11
CA MET A 240 3.01 -10.68 13.88
C MET A 240 3.54 -11.47 12.68
N ILE A 241 4.73 -12.10 12.76
CA ILE A 241 5.28 -12.88 11.65
C ILE A 241 4.36 -14.03 11.26
N SER A 242 3.79 -14.74 12.24
CA SER A 242 2.82 -15.82 12.01
C SER A 242 1.57 -15.32 11.28
N GLN A 243 1.01 -14.20 11.76
CA GLN A 243 -0.16 -13.57 11.18
C GLN A 243 0.10 -13.12 9.73
N LEU A 244 1.18 -12.36 9.49
CA LEU A 244 1.54 -11.89 8.16
C LEU A 244 1.82 -13.04 7.18
N TRP A 245 2.45 -14.13 7.66
CA TRP A 245 2.68 -15.32 6.85
C TRP A 245 1.37 -15.99 6.42
N ASN A 246 0.39 -16.09 7.33
CA ASN A 246 -0.92 -16.65 7.02
C ASN A 246 -1.66 -15.78 5.99
N PHE A 247 -1.66 -14.47 6.18
CA PHE A 247 -2.23 -13.53 5.20
C PHE A 247 -1.55 -13.63 3.85
N ARG A 248 -0.22 -13.70 3.82
CA ARG A 248 0.52 -13.88 2.57
C ARG A 248 0.18 -15.19 1.87
N ASN A 249 0.07 -16.30 2.60
CA ASN A 249 -0.31 -17.58 1.97
C ASN A 249 -1.72 -17.53 1.43
N ALA A 250 -2.66 -16.97 2.19
CA ALA A 250 -4.03 -16.79 1.72
C ALA A 250 -4.05 -15.90 0.47
N ALA A 251 -3.41 -14.72 0.51
CA ALA A 251 -3.35 -13.77 -0.60
C ALA A 251 -2.65 -14.30 -1.87
N VAL A 252 -1.61 -15.13 -1.73
CA VAL A 252 -0.88 -15.69 -2.89
C VAL A 252 -1.63 -16.87 -3.52
N HIS A 253 -2.42 -17.61 -2.74
CA HIS A 253 -3.11 -18.83 -3.19
C HIS A 253 -4.61 -18.62 -3.45
N THR A 254 -5.13 -17.44 -3.15
CA THR A 254 -6.51 -17.03 -3.43
C THR A 254 -6.50 -15.68 -4.15
N ALA A 255 -7.65 -15.28 -4.70
CA ALA A 255 -7.77 -13.96 -5.32
C ALA A 255 -7.76 -12.80 -4.29
N GLN A 256 -7.60 -13.07 -2.98
CA GLN A 256 -7.61 -12.06 -1.90
C GLN A 256 -6.57 -10.94 -2.05
N ALA A 257 -5.45 -11.15 -2.75
CA ALA A 257 -4.52 -10.06 -3.04
C ALA A 257 -5.11 -8.98 -3.95
N PHE A 258 -6.09 -9.37 -4.75
CA PHE A 258 -6.82 -8.50 -5.65
C PHE A 258 -8.16 -8.13 -5.03
N ASP A 259 -8.83 -9.07 -4.34
CA ASP A 259 -10.18 -8.96 -3.76
C ASP A 259 -10.23 -8.44 -2.31
N ALA A 260 -9.13 -7.88 -1.79
CA ALA A 260 -9.06 -7.42 -0.41
C ALA A 260 -9.97 -6.18 -0.17
N GLY A 261 -11.26 -6.44 0.07
CA GLY A 261 -12.29 -5.43 0.33
C GLY A 261 -13.73 -5.92 0.11
N CYS A 262 -13.96 -6.88 -0.79
CA CYS A 262 -15.32 -7.22 -1.27
C CYS A 262 -15.98 -8.43 -0.61
N LEU A 263 -15.24 -9.19 0.20
CA LEU A 263 -15.77 -10.24 1.06
C LEU A 263 -15.67 -9.73 2.50
N ASP A 264 -16.65 -10.03 3.37
CA ASP A 264 -16.60 -9.78 4.82
C ASP A 264 -15.35 -10.39 5.50
N GLU A 265 -14.53 -11.13 4.75
CA GLU A 265 -13.28 -11.80 5.14
C GLU A 265 -12.01 -11.12 4.57
N GLY A 266 -12.14 -10.07 3.73
CA GLY A 266 -11.09 -9.58 2.82
C GLY A 266 -10.53 -8.18 3.07
N ALA A 267 -11.04 -7.40 4.03
CA ALA A 267 -10.47 -6.08 4.35
C ALA A 267 -9.05 -6.01 4.99
N PRO A 268 -8.28 -7.09 5.34
CA PRO A 268 -7.17 -6.92 6.28
C PRO A 268 -5.78 -6.65 5.67
N LEU A 269 -5.52 -6.81 4.37
CA LEU A 269 -4.12 -6.75 3.90
C LEU A 269 -3.50 -5.34 4.00
N GLY A 270 -4.29 -4.29 3.78
CA GLY A 270 -3.82 -2.90 3.86
C GLY A 270 -3.34 -2.50 5.25
N VAL A 271 -4.04 -2.92 6.31
CA VAL A 271 -3.68 -2.60 7.70
C VAL A 271 -2.37 -3.26 8.14
N HIS A 272 -1.98 -4.34 7.47
CA HIS A 272 -0.77 -5.11 7.78
C HIS A 272 0.47 -4.64 7.02
N ILE A 273 0.34 -3.69 6.08
CA ILE A 273 1.48 -3.17 5.32
C ILE A 273 2.51 -2.54 6.25
N GLU A 274 2.08 -1.80 7.27
CA GLU A 274 2.99 -1.16 8.23
C GLU A 274 3.84 -2.16 9.01
N GLU A 275 3.24 -3.28 9.38
CA GLU A 275 3.92 -4.37 10.08
C GLU A 275 5.00 -4.99 9.19
N ILE A 276 4.73 -5.14 7.88
CA ILE A 276 5.74 -5.56 6.90
C ILE A 276 6.83 -4.49 6.77
N GLU A 277 6.48 -3.21 6.66
CA GLU A 277 7.47 -2.13 6.57
C GLU A 277 8.39 -2.10 7.79
N TYR A 278 7.83 -2.29 8.98
CA TYR A 278 8.56 -2.38 10.23
C TYR A 278 9.61 -3.51 10.19
N LEU A 279 9.18 -4.73 9.85
CA LEU A 279 10.09 -5.88 9.74
C LEU A 279 11.11 -5.70 8.61
N PHE A 280 10.69 -5.10 7.49
CA PHE A 280 11.55 -4.84 6.34
C PHE A 280 12.65 -3.83 6.65
N VAL A 281 12.32 -2.71 7.30
CA VAL A 281 13.31 -1.71 7.69
C VAL A 281 14.35 -2.29 8.64
N ALA A 282 13.92 -3.10 9.62
CA ALA A 282 14.83 -3.80 10.51
C ALA A 282 15.79 -4.72 9.73
N ALA A 283 15.26 -5.59 8.85
CA ALA A 283 16.06 -6.47 8.01
C ALA A 283 16.99 -5.71 7.05
N LEU A 284 16.52 -4.60 6.48
CA LEU A 284 17.28 -3.72 5.57
C LEU A 284 18.46 -3.08 6.28
N VAL A 285 18.24 -2.44 7.42
CA VAL A 285 19.31 -1.77 8.19
C VAL A 285 20.35 -2.79 8.63
N PHE A 286 19.91 -3.93 9.17
CA PHE A 286 20.80 -5.04 9.50
C PHE A 286 21.65 -5.49 8.30
N THR A 287 21.01 -5.69 7.14
CA THR A 287 21.71 -6.07 5.90
C THR A 287 22.76 -5.04 5.51
N LEU A 288 22.42 -3.75 5.52
CA LEU A 288 23.34 -2.67 5.13
C LEU A 288 24.51 -2.50 6.10
N GLN A 289 24.34 -2.83 7.37
CA GLN A 289 25.44 -2.81 8.36
C GLN A 289 26.44 -3.95 8.15
N HIS A 290 26.00 -5.07 7.59
CA HIS A 290 26.80 -6.30 7.47
C HIS A 290 27.08 -6.73 6.03
N ILE A 291 26.73 -5.88 5.04
CA ILE A 291 26.84 -6.22 3.61
C ILE A 291 28.27 -6.55 3.17
N ASP A 292 29.27 -5.97 3.83
CA ASP A 292 30.69 -6.23 3.53
C ASP A 292 31.21 -7.52 4.17
N ALA A 293 30.50 -8.06 5.16
CA ALA A 293 30.89 -9.23 5.95
C ALA A 293 30.23 -10.53 5.46
N ALA A 294 29.39 -10.48 4.42
CA ALA A 294 28.66 -11.64 3.91
C ALA A 294 28.47 -11.57 2.39
N ASP A 295 28.68 -12.70 1.72
CA ASP A 295 28.46 -12.81 0.26
C ASP A 295 27.04 -13.26 -0.09
N ASP A 296 26.34 -13.88 0.85
CA ASP A 296 24.97 -14.39 0.67
C ASP A 296 24.10 -14.19 1.92
N VAL A 297 22.78 -14.37 1.75
CA VAL A 297 21.79 -14.23 2.82
C VAL A 297 22.05 -15.22 3.96
N SER A 298 22.49 -16.44 3.68
CA SER A 298 22.73 -17.42 4.74
C SER A 298 23.90 -17.04 5.64
N GLN A 299 24.98 -16.48 5.08
CA GLN A 299 26.10 -15.93 5.83
C GLN A 299 25.70 -14.71 6.64
N LEU A 300 24.97 -13.77 6.01
CA LEU A 300 24.50 -12.54 6.65
C LEU A 300 23.78 -12.85 7.98
N TRP A 301 22.82 -13.75 7.95
CA TRP A 301 21.98 -14.08 9.11
C TRP A 301 22.66 -14.98 10.16
N LYS A 302 23.94 -15.34 10.01
CA LYS A 302 24.72 -15.93 11.12
C LYS A 302 25.06 -14.88 12.19
N ASN A 303 25.07 -13.60 11.80
CA ASN A 303 25.43 -12.48 12.66
C ASN A 303 24.19 -11.77 13.24
N SER A 304 23.00 -12.36 13.10
CA SER A 304 21.77 -11.73 13.58
C SER A 304 21.67 -11.81 15.09
N ASP A 305 21.67 -10.66 15.74
CA ASP A 305 21.51 -10.49 17.18
C ASP A 305 20.70 -9.22 17.47
N PRO A 306 19.91 -9.13 18.56
CA PRO A 306 19.11 -7.93 18.84
C PRO A 306 19.96 -6.65 18.96
N SER A 307 21.21 -6.75 19.44
CA SER A 307 22.10 -5.59 19.60
C SER A 307 22.62 -5.01 18.28
N SER A 308 22.44 -5.74 17.17
CA SER A 308 22.88 -5.29 15.85
C SER A 308 22.04 -4.13 15.29
N LEU A 309 20.85 -3.90 15.83
CA LEU A 309 19.93 -2.87 15.35
C LEU A 309 20.02 -1.56 16.14
N PRO A 310 20.14 -0.41 15.46
CA PRO A 310 19.91 0.89 16.07
C PRO A 310 18.48 1.02 16.62
N GLU A 311 18.30 1.77 17.70
CA GLU A 311 17.00 1.91 18.36
C GLU A 311 15.88 2.39 17.43
N PHE A 312 16.18 3.30 16.49
CA PHE A 312 15.19 3.89 15.58
C PHE A 312 14.49 2.85 14.69
N THR A 313 15.11 1.69 14.42
CA THR A 313 14.48 0.65 13.60
C THR A 313 13.35 -0.05 14.36
N ARG A 314 13.33 0.06 15.69
CA ARG A 314 12.28 -0.48 16.56
C ARG A 314 11.13 0.49 16.78
N TRP A 315 11.28 1.75 16.35
CA TRP A 315 10.23 2.73 16.47
C TRP A 315 9.08 2.36 15.53
N ARG A 316 7.91 2.15 16.12
CA ARG A 316 6.64 2.08 15.41
C ARG A 316 6.13 3.47 15.14
N ARG A 317 5.25 3.60 14.15
CA ARG A 317 4.53 4.83 13.93
C ARG A 317 3.62 5.10 15.16
N PRO A 318 3.56 6.34 15.68
CA PRO A 318 2.63 6.69 16.76
C PRO A 318 1.17 6.50 16.34
N ASP A 319 0.35 5.90 17.20
CA ASP A 319 -1.10 5.78 17.03
C ASP A 319 -1.80 7.09 17.43
N ASP A 320 -1.55 8.16 16.67
CA ASP A 320 -2.20 9.46 16.90
C ASP A 320 -3.56 9.58 16.19
N THR A 321 -4.28 8.47 16.02
CA THR A 321 -5.64 8.44 15.42
C THR A 321 -6.72 9.01 16.34
N ASN A 322 -6.37 9.52 17.52
CA ASN A 322 -7.28 10.22 18.43
C ASN A 322 -7.38 11.74 18.14
N VAL A 323 -7.46 12.14 16.87
CA VAL A 323 -7.96 13.48 16.54
C VAL A 323 -9.47 13.34 16.36
N ARG A 324 -10.21 13.68 17.43
CA ARG A 324 -11.68 13.73 17.48
C ARG A 324 -12.28 14.66 16.45
#